data_AF-K1XV61-F1
#
_entry.id   AF-K1XV61-F1
#
_cell.length_a   1.000
_cell.length_b   1.000
_cell.length_c   1.000
_cell.angle_alpha   90.00
_cell.angle_beta   90.00
_cell.angle_gamma   90.00
#
_symmetry.space_group_name_H-M   'P 1'
#
loop_
_entity.id
_entity.type
_entity.pdbx_description
1 polymer ?
#
loop_
_entity_poly.entity_id
_entity_poly.type
_entity_poly.pdbx_seq_one_letter_code
_entity_poly.pdbx_strand_id
1 'polypeptide(L)'
;MSLVNNISYQEIYTQVFLKNLKRYSAIKEQAKKKIDRIISNPYHNTEPLQDKSHKRNGQNLLGFRSCRIDRNFRIIFVICEEWIKLKQSGEKAAECPGCEEFFKHNVKTLIFLTVGPHDKSYQD
;
A
#
# COMPACT_ATOMS: atom_id res chain seq x y z
N MET A 1 -31.18 -10.29 -11.18
CA MET A 1 -29.76 -10.18 -11.58
C MET A 1 -29.23 -8.86 -11.06
N SER A 2 -28.53 -8.86 -9.92
CA SER A 2 -27.93 -7.65 -9.37
C SER A 2 -26.66 -7.34 -10.16
N LEU A 3 -26.59 -6.16 -10.77
CA LEU A 3 -25.35 -5.61 -11.31
C LEU A 3 -24.40 -5.42 -10.14
N VAL A 4 -23.51 -6.38 -9.92
CA VAL A 4 -22.35 -6.16 -9.06
C VAL A 4 -21.49 -5.17 -9.83
N ASN A 5 -21.64 -3.88 -9.54
CA ASN A 5 -20.70 -2.87 -9.96
C ASN A 5 -19.34 -3.31 -9.40
N ASN A 6 -18.54 -3.89 -10.27
CA ASN A 6 -17.23 -4.44 -9.94
C ASN A 6 -16.28 -3.25 -9.85
N ILE A 7 -16.40 -2.47 -8.77
CA ILE A 7 -15.62 -1.27 -8.60
C ILE A 7 -14.20 -1.68 -8.20
N SER A 8 -13.38 -1.99 -9.20
CA SER A 8 -11.96 -2.25 -9.05
C SER A 8 -11.25 -0.96 -8.63
N TYR A 9 -10.27 -1.09 -7.73
CA TYR A 9 -9.34 0.00 -7.48
C TYR A 9 -8.43 0.19 -8.70
N GLN A 10 -8.06 1.44 -8.99
CA GLN A 10 -6.96 1.74 -9.90
C GLN A 10 -5.62 1.53 -9.18
N GLU A 11 -4.72 0.77 -9.77
CA GLU A 11 -3.38 0.53 -9.23
C GLU A 11 -2.32 1.49 -9.77
N ILE A 12 -1.42 1.91 -8.88
CA ILE A 12 -0.21 2.66 -9.22
C ILE A 12 0.98 2.01 -8.54
N TYR A 13 2.05 1.83 -9.30
CA TYR A 13 3.29 1.25 -8.82
C TYR A 13 4.38 2.31 -8.83
N THR A 14 4.97 2.57 -7.66
CA THR A 14 6.13 3.46 -7.59
C THR A 14 7.35 2.80 -8.26
N GLN A 15 8.32 3.62 -8.68
CA GLN A 15 9.58 3.12 -9.23
C GLN A 15 10.33 2.22 -8.23
N VAL A 16 10.28 2.55 -6.94
CA VAL A 16 10.86 1.73 -5.87
C VAL A 16 10.20 0.36 -5.80
N PHE A 17 8.87 0.30 -5.88
CA PHE A 17 8.13 -0.96 -5.92
C PHE A 17 8.55 -1.81 -7.11
N LEU A 18 8.58 -1.25 -8.32
CA LEU A 18 8.95 -1.97 -9.53
C LEU A 18 10.39 -2.49 -9.48
N LYS A 19 11.32 -1.65 -9.00
CA LYS A 19 12.72 -2.02 -8.79
C LYS A 19 12.85 -3.18 -7.80
N ASN A 20 12.15 -3.12 -6.68
CA ASN A 20 12.22 -4.17 -5.65
C ASN A 20 11.52 -5.46 -6.08
N LEU A 21 10.41 -5.38 -6.82
CA LEU A 21 9.75 -6.56 -7.40
C LEU A 21 10.66 -7.27 -8.40
N LYS A 22 11.47 -6.53 -9.17
CA LYS A 22 12.50 -7.09 -10.06
C LYS A 22 13.65 -7.70 -9.24
N ARG A 23 14.12 -7.00 -8.20
CA ARG A 23 15.21 -7.45 -7.31
C ARG A 23 14.87 -8.76 -6.61
N TYR A 24 13.65 -8.90 -6.12
CA TYR A 24 13.18 -10.08 -5.39
C TYR A 24 12.35 -11.00 -6.30
N SER A 25 12.91 -11.36 -7.45
CA SER A 25 12.20 -12.14 -8.48
C SER A 25 11.66 -13.49 -7.96
N ALA A 26 12.32 -14.11 -6.99
CA ALA A 26 11.90 -15.38 -6.38
C ALA A 26 10.50 -15.32 -5.73
N ILE A 27 10.07 -14.15 -5.24
CA ILE A 27 8.74 -13.97 -4.64
C ILE A 27 7.72 -13.34 -5.59
N LYS A 28 8.10 -13.03 -6.84
CA LYS A 28 7.29 -12.23 -7.76
C LYS A 28 5.90 -12.82 -8.00
N GLU A 29 5.80 -14.13 -8.21
CA GLU A 29 4.51 -14.78 -8.43
C GLU A 29 3.61 -14.79 -7.19
N GLN A 30 4.21 -14.89 -5.99
CA GLN A 30 3.46 -14.77 -4.74
C GLN A 30 3.00 -13.32 -4.50
N ALA A 31 3.87 -12.35 -4.80
CA ALA A 31 3.56 -10.94 -4.73
C ALA A 31 2.39 -10.56 -5.66
N LYS A 32 2.39 -11.03 -6.92
CA LYS A 32 1.28 -10.82 -7.87
C LYS A 32 -0.06 -11.33 -7.31
N LYS A 33 -0.09 -12.57 -6.82
CA LYS A 33 -1.31 -13.13 -6.21
C LYS A 33 -1.82 -12.32 -5.03
N LYS A 34 -0.92 -11.69 -4.26
CA LYS A 34 -1.29 -10.77 -3.17
C LYS A 34 -1.81 -9.44 -3.70
N ILE A 35 -1.16 -8.87 -4.71
CA ILE A 35 -1.60 -7.65 -5.40
C ILE A 35 -3.03 -7.84 -5.94
N ASP A 36 -3.31 -8.94 -6.65
CA ASP A 36 -4.64 -9.22 -7.19
C ASP A 36 -5.72 -9.26 -6.10
N ARG A 37 -5.39 -9.83 -4.94
CA ARG A 37 -6.28 -9.86 -3.76
C ARG A 37 -6.46 -8.49 -3.11
N ILE A 38 -5.39 -7.67 -3.08
CA ILE A 38 -5.46 -6.30 -2.56
C ILE A 38 -6.32 -5.44 -3.48
N ILE A 39 -6.19 -5.59 -4.81
CA ILE A 39 -7.00 -4.84 -5.78
C ILE A 39 -8.50 -5.17 -5.64
N SER A 40 -8.84 -6.44 -5.38
CA SER A 40 -10.24 -6.86 -5.21
C SER A 40 -10.84 -6.43 -3.87
N ASN A 41 -10.08 -6.48 -2.78
CA ASN A 41 -10.49 -5.97 -1.48
C ASN A 41 -9.27 -5.53 -0.64
N PRO A 42 -8.90 -4.24 -0.66
CA PRO A 42 -7.65 -3.78 -0.06
C PRO A 42 -7.66 -3.77 1.48
N TYR A 43 -8.83 -3.93 2.09
CA TYR A 43 -9.01 -4.02 3.55
C TYR A 43 -8.89 -5.45 4.09
N HIS A 44 -8.99 -6.46 3.22
CA HIS A 44 -9.01 -7.86 3.64
C HIS A 44 -7.59 -8.43 3.74
N ASN A 45 -7.24 -9.01 4.90
CA ASN A 45 -5.91 -9.55 5.20
C ASN A 45 -4.76 -8.52 5.01
N THR A 46 -5.04 -7.26 5.35
CA THR A 46 -4.06 -6.17 5.38
C THR A 46 -4.12 -5.47 6.74
N GLU A 47 -2.97 -4.97 7.18
CA GLU A 47 -2.81 -4.37 8.51
C GLU A 47 -2.49 -2.87 8.33
N PRO A 48 -3.21 -1.96 9.01
CA PRO A 48 -2.83 -0.55 9.02
C PRO A 48 -1.52 -0.36 9.78
N LEU A 49 -0.64 0.50 9.27
CA LEU A 49 0.60 0.85 9.91
C LEU A 49 0.33 2.02 10.86
N GLN A 50 0.08 1.72 12.14
CA GLN A 50 -0.43 2.70 13.12
C GLN A 50 0.55 3.09 14.23
N ASP A 51 1.69 2.39 14.35
CA ASP A 51 2.50 2.49 15.56
C ASP A 51 3.82 3.26 15.37
N LYS A 52 4.22 3.99 16.43
CA LYS A 52 5.53 4.59 16.67
C LYS A 52 6.68 3.57 16.58
N SER A 53 6.40 2.26 16.65
CA SER A 53 7.36 1.18 16.41
C SER A 53 7.65 0.92 14.93
N HIS A 54 6.73 1.27 14.02
CA HIS A 54 6.92 1.19 12.56
C HIS A 54 7.45 2.52 12.04
N LYS A 55 8.75 2.75 12.20
CA LYS A 55 9.45 3.91 11.63
C LYS A 55 10.16 3.49 10.36
N ARG A 56 9.83 4.14 9.23
CA ARG A 56 10.67 4.07 8.03
C ARG A 56 11.72 5.18 8.09
N ASN A 57 12.95 4.87 8.48
CA ASN A 57 14.00 5.88 8.72
C ASN A 57 13.56 7.01 9.67
N GLY A 58 12.76 6.71 10.70
CA GLY A 58 12.21 7.71 11.62
C GLY A 58 10.89 8.34 11.19
N GLN A 59 10.39 8.03 9.98
CA GLN A 59 9.18 8.63 9.41
C GLN A 59 7.90 7.93 9.87
N ASN A 60 6.83 8.72 9.96
CA ASN A 60 5.49 8.24 10.24
C ASN A 60 4.96 7.38 9.09
N LEU A 61 4.31 6.26 9.39
CA LEU A 61 3.65 5.40 8.40
C LEU A 61 2.12 5.37 8.56
N LEU A 62 1.57 6.21 9.44
CA LEU A 62 0.14 6.41 9.60
C LEU A 62 -0.53 6.72 8.27
N GLY A 63 -1.57 5.94 7.94
CA GLY A 63 -2.29 6.02 6.67
C GLY A 63 -1.76 5.09 5.59
N PHE A 64 -0.72 4.29 5.86
CA PHE A 64 -0.29 3.20 4.99
C PHE A 64 -0.77 1.85 5.53
N ARG A 65 -0.71 0.84 4.68
CA ARG A 65 -1.03 -0.55 5.01
C ARG A 65 0.10 -1.49 4.63
N SER A 66 0.12 -2.64 5.30
CA SER A 66 0.98 -3.76 4.95
C SER A 66 0.18 -5.02 4.63
N CYS A 67 0.68 -5.83 3.71
CA CYS A 67 0.21 -7.18 3.45
C CYS A 67 1.39 -8.14 3.51
N ARG A 68 1.27 -9.24 4.28
CA ARG A 68 2.29 -10.29 4.33
C ARG A 68 2.24 -11.13 3.05
N ILE A 69 3.37 -11.27 2.38
CA ILE A 69 3.57 -12.26 1.32
C ILE A 69 3.81 -13.62 1.98
N ASP A 70 4.84 -13.67 2.82
CA ASP A 70 5.23 -14.81 3.66
C ASP A 70 5.71 -14.32 5.04
N ARG A 71 6.43 -15.17 5.78
CA ARG A 71 6.99 -14.81 7.10
C ARG A 71 8.03 -13.68 7.06
N ASN A 72 8.68 -13.50 5.91
CA ASN A 72 9.83 -12.63 5.72
C ASN A 72 9.53 -11.42 4.83
N PHE A 73 8.50 -11.43 3.99
CA PHE A 73 8.27 -10.40 2.97
C PHE A 73 6.91 -9.70 3.14
N ARG A 74 6.91 -8.39 2.89
CA ARG A 74 5.71 -7.55 2.92
C ARG A 74 5.57 -6.69 1.67
N ILE A 75 4.33 -6.38 1.33
CA ILE A 75 3.93 -5.30 0.43
C ILE A 75 3.46 -4.14 1.30
N ILE A 76 3.99 -2.94 1.05
CA ILE A 76 3.52 -1.70 1.67
C ILE A 76 2.80 -0.88 0.61
N PHE A 77 1.61 -0.40 0.94
CA PHE A 77 0.75 0.32 0.00
C PHE A 77 -0.15 1.35 0.71
N VAL A 78 -0.77 2.23 -0.07
CA VAL A 78 -1.74 3.23 0.39
C VAL A 78 -3.09 2.95 -0.23
N ILE A 79 -4.15 3.08 0.57
CA ILE A 79 -5.52 3.20 0.06
C ILE A 79 -5.87 4.69 0.09
N CYS A 80 -6.05 5.32 -1.07
CA CYS A 80 -6.22 6.77 -1.14
C CYS A 80 -7.44 7.27 -0.36
N GLU A 81 -8.57 6.56 -0.39
CA GLU A 81 -9.74 6.91 0.42
C GLU A 81 -9.50 6.88 1.93
N GLU A 82 -8.70 5.92 2.44
CA GLU A 82 -8.35 5.83 3.87
C GLU A 82 -7.41 6.98 4.25
N TRP A 83 -6.39 7.24 3.41
CA TRP A 83 -5.42 8.30 3.63
C TRP A 83 -6.06 9.70 3.62
N ILE A 84 -6.97 9.99 2.69
CA ILE A 84 -7.70 11.26 2.62
C ILE A 84 -8.54 11.48 3.88
N LYS A 85 -9.25 10.44 4.35
CA LYS A 85 -10.06 10.53 5.58
C LYS A 85 -9.20 10.86 6.80
N LEU A 86 -8.01 10.26 6.92
CA LEU A 86 -7.07 10.55 7.99
C LEU A 86 -6.52 11.99 7.91
N LYS A 87 -6.22 12.50 6.72
CA LYS A 87 -5.83 13.91 6.56
C LYS A 87 -6.96 14.86 6.95
N GLN A 88 -8.19 14.54 6.57
CA GLN A 88 -9.38 15.35 6.89
C GLN A 88 -9.74 15.34 8.38
N SER A 89 -9.40 14.29 9.13
CA SER A 89 -9.60 14.23 10.59
C SER A 89 -8.59 15.08 11.39
N GLY A 90 -7.58 15.66 10.72
CA GLY A 90 -6.52 16.42 11.36
C GLY A 90 -5.37 15.56 11.91
N GLU A 91 -5.36 14.25 11.63
CA GLU A 91 -4.23 13.39 11.95
C GLU A 91 -3.01 13.70 11.09
N LYS A 92 -1.82 13.57 11.67
CA LYS A 92 -0.55 13.79 10.97
C LYS A 92 -0.18 12.60 10.07
N ALA A 93 -1.08 12.18 9.17
CA ALA A 93 -0.82 11.08 8.25
C ALA A 93 0.46 11.30 7.43
N ALA A 94 1.15 10.20 7.12
CA ALA A 94 2.37 10.19 6.31
C ALA A 94 2.17 10.92 4.97
N GLU A 95 3.23 11.47 4.40
CA GLU A 95 3.17 12.00 3.04
C GLU A 95 3.00 10.85 2.04
N CYS A 96 1.98 10.95 1.20
CA CYS A 96 1.70 9.97 0.18
C CYS A 96 2.29 10.46 -1.15
N PRO A 97 3.32 9.80 -1.71
CA PRO A 97 4.06 10.29 -2.89
C PRO A 97 3.25 10.33 -4.18
N GLY A 98 2.01 9.83 -4.18
CA GLY A 98 1.08 9.99 -5.29
C GLY A 98 -0.10 10.93 -5.01
N CYS A 99 -0.45 11.18 -3.74
CA CYS A 99 -1.77 11.71 -3.38
C CYS A 99 -1.96 13.23 -3.65
N GLU A 100 -0.88 14.01 -3.76
CA GLU A 100 -0.97 15.48 -3.70
C GLU A 100 -1.40 16.15 -5.02
N GLU A 101 -1.03 15.62 -6.19
CA GLU A 101 -1.42 16.21 -7.49
C GLU A 101 -2.50 15.42 -8.23
N PHE A 102 -2.56 14.09 -8.08
CA PHE A 102 -3.36 13.24 -8.96
C PHE A 102 -4.76 12.86 -8.43
N PHE A 103 -5.04 12.94 -7.12
CA PHE A 103 -6.15 12.17 -6.51
C PHE A 103 -7.22 12.98 -5.78
N LYS A 104 -7.30 14.30 -5.99
CA LYS A 104 -8.46 15.09 -5.52
C LYS A 104 -9.80 14.58 -6.08
N HIS A 105 -9.79 13.76 -7.14
CA HIS A 105 -11.00 13.34 -7.86
C HIS A 105 -11.23 11.82 -7.95
N ASN A 106 -10.26 10.95 -7.62
CA ASN A 106 -10.48 9.50 -7.61
C ASN A 106 -9.94 8.86 -6.33
N VAL A 107 -10.83 8.59 -5.38
CA VAL A 107 -10.50 8.02 -4.06
C VAL A 107 -10.30 6.50 -4.11
N LYS A 108 -10.69 5.83 -5.20
CA LYS A 108 -10.54 4.38 -5.40
C LYS A 108 -9.23 4.04 -6.10
N THR A 109 -8.14 4.47 -5.50
CA THR A 109 -6.78 4.21 -5.96
C THR A 109 -5.95 3.51 -4.90
N LEU A 110 -5.13 2.56 -5.33
CA LEU A 110 -4.10 1.89 -4.54
C LEU A 110 -2.73 2.29 -5.04
N ILE A 111 -1.86 2.73 -4.13
CA ILE A 111 -0.48 3.07 -4.46
C ILE A 111 0.44 2.06 -3.80
N PHE A 112 1.07 1.21 -4.61
CA PHE A 112 2.04 0.22 -4.17
C PHE A 112 3.42 0.87 -4.01
N LEU A 113 3.85 1.01 -2.76
CA LEU A 113 5.04 1.79 -2.37
C LEU A 113 6.32 0.95 -2.39
N THR A 114 6.30 -0.24 -1.80
CA THR A 114 7.46 -1.14 -1.84
C THR A 114 7.04 -2.60 -1.60
N VAL A 115 7.91 -3.51 -2.02
CA VAL A 115 7.87 -4.94 -1.67
C VAL A 115 9.25 -5.33 -1.19
N GLY A 116 9.35 -6.04 -0.08
CA GLY A 116 10.66 -6.44 0.42
C GLY A 116 10.63 -7.18 1.75
N PRO A 117 11.82 -7.59 2.23
CA PRO A 117 11.95 -8.24 3.52
C PRO A 117 11.37 -7.37 4.65
N HIS A 118 10.88 -7.99 5.71
CA HIS A 118 10.31 -7.32 6.88
C HIS A 118 11.23 -6.22 7.39
N ASP A 119 12.52 -6.55 7.56
CA ASP A 119 13.48 -5.63 8.15
C ASP A 119 13.92 -4.51 7.20
N LYS A 120 13.67 -4.66 5.88
CA LYS A 120 14.04 -3.67 4.83
C LYS A 120 12.87 -2.88 4.28
N SER A 121 11.65 -3.40 4.40
CA SER A 121 10.41 -2.74 3.94
C SER A 121 10.06 -1.51 4.78
N TYR A 122 10.72 -1.35 5.94
CA TYR A 122 10.73 -0.15 6.76
C TYR A 122 12.05 0.64 6.66
N GLN A 123 12.87 0.49 5.61
CA GLN A 123 14.18 1.19 5.55
C GLN A 123 14.50 1.89 4.22
N ASP A 124 13.84 1.55 3.11
CA ASP A 124 14.16 2.15 1.79
C ASP A 124 13.53 3.52 1.52
#